data_AF-A0A7S1AE14-F1
#
_entry.id   AF-A0A7S1AE14-F1
#
_cell.length_a   1.000
_cell.length_b   1.000
_cell.length_c   1.000
_cell.angle_alpha   90.00
_cell.angle_beta   90.00
_cell.angle_gamma   90.00
#
_symmetry.space_group_name_H-M   'P 1'
#
loop_
_entity.id
_entity.type
_entity.pdbx_description
1 polymer ?
#
loop_
_entity_poly.entity_id
_entity_poly.type
_entity_poly.pdbx_seq_one_letter_code
_entity_poly.pdbx_strand_id
1 'polypeptide(L)'
;GIVLAKKWTDLLPIVQKSKPSGDTPSTEYVVQRYISHPLLVDGFKFDMRIYVVVTSVVPLCAYLFKEGLARFCTVPYQPPKASNLHEACMHLTNYAVNKQSKDFQGSEGLANHDEGSKRSVSSVFWQIEQS
;
A
#
# COMPACT_ATOMS: atom_id res chain seq x y z
N GLY A 1 0.50 4.28 13.14
CA GLY A 1 -0.42 3.92 12.03
C GLY A 1 -0.24 4.91 10.89
N ILE A 2 -0.83 4.64 9.72
CA ILE A 2 -0.83 5.55 8.57
C ILE A 2 -2.06 6.46 8.65
N VAL A 3 -1.88 7.76 8.41
CA VAL A 3 -2.97 8.74 8.42
C VAL A 3 -2.94 9.51 7.11
N LEU A 4 -4.10 9.66 6.49
CA LEU A 4 -4.29 10.54 5.34
C LEU A 4 -4.86 11.88 5.82
N ALA A 5 -4.24 12.97 5.40
CA ALA A 5 -4.63 14.33 5.74
C ALA A 5 -4.72 15.18 4.47
N LYS A 6 -5.64 16.15 4.47
CA LYS A 6 -5.79 17.09 3.35
C LYS A 6 -4.97 18.35 3.56
N LYS A 7 -4.83 18.78 4.82
CA LYS A 7 -4.11 19.99 5.22
C LYS A 7 -3.14 19.68 6.34
N TRP A 8 -2.10 20.50 6.45
CA TRP A 8 -1.15 20.44 7.56
C TRP A 8 -1.83 20.53 8.93
N THR A 9 -2.89 21.34 9.03
CA THR A 9 -3.68 21.52 10.25
C THR A 9 -4.27 20.22 10.78
N ASP A 10 -4.60 19.28 9.89
CA ASP A 10 -5.19 17.99 10.26
C ASP A 10 -4.16 17.09 10.97
N LEU A 11 -2.86 17.38 10.82
CA LEU A 11 -1.76 16.65 11.44
C LEU A 11 -1.35 17.20 12.81
N LEU A 12 -1.81 18.40 13.18
CA LEU A 12 -1.43 19.05 14.45
C LEU A 12 -1.66 18.17 15.68
N PRO A 13 -2.77 17.42 15.81
CA PRO A 13 -2.97 16.53 16.96
C PRO A 13 -1.92 15.42 17.05
N ILE A 14 -1.36 14.97 15.92
CA ILE A 14 -0.31 13.95 15.86
C ILE A 14 1.03 14.57 16.27
N VAL A 15 1.35 15.73 15.71
CA VAL A 15 2.59 16.48 16.00
C VAL A 15 2.65 16.93 17.46
N GLN A 16 1.52 17.25 18.08
CA GLN A 16 1.47 17.61 19.50
C GLN A 16 1.73 16.39 20.41
N LYS A 17 1.15 15.23 20.06
CA LYS A 17 1.38 13.97 20.80
C LYS A 17 2.80 13.45 20.64
N SER A 18 3.48 13.78 19.55
CA SER A 18 4.86 13.33 19.30
C SER A 18 5.90 14.14 20.09
N LYS A 19 5.53 15.25 20.74
CA LYS A 19 6.45 16.02 21.58
C LYS A 19 6.83 15.21 22.82
N PRO A 20 8.13 15.10 23.13
CA PRO A 20 8.58 14.39 24.33
C PRO A 20 8.00 15.07 25.58
N SER A 21 7.48 14.27 26.51
CA SER A 21 6.94 14.71 27.79
C SER A 21 7.57 13.85 28.90
N GLY A 22 8.71 14.28 29.44
CA GLY A 22 9.50 13.50 30.40
C GLY A 22 10.44 12.49 29.72
N ASP A 23 10.62 11.32 30.34
CA ASP A 23 11.54 10.25 29.89
C ASP A 23 10.99 9.36 28.76
N THR A 24 9.80 9.65 28.22
CA THR A 24 9.23 8.86 27.11
C THR A 24 9.88 9.24 25.77
N PRO A 25 10.37 8.24 24.99
CA PRO A 25 10.92 8.51 23.66
C PRO A 25 9.90 9.19 22.75
N SER A 26 10.32 10.25 22.06
CA SER A 26 9.50 10.91 21.04
C SER A 26 9.26 9.96 19.87
N THR A 27 8.01 9.83 19.43
CA THR A 27 7.68 9.08 18.22
C THR A 27 7.92 9.95 16.98
N GLU A 28 8.75 9.48 16.06
CA GLU A 28 9.04 10.19 14.80
C GLU A 28 8.05 9.80 13.69
N TYR A 29 7.80 10.75 12.78
CA TYR A 29 6.87 10.58 11.66
C TYR A 29 7.48 11.13 10.37
N VAL A 30 7.11 10.52 9.23
CA VAL A 30 7.41 11.04 7.89
C VAL A 30 6.12 11.57 7.28
N VAL A 31 6.18 12.77 6.71
CA VAL A 31 5.08 13.34 5.92
C VAL A 31 5.44 13.20 4.44
N GLN A 32 4.57 12.53 3.69
CA GLN A 32 4.76 12.29 2.27
C GLN A 32 3.54 12.79 1.50
N ARG A 33 3.79 13.42 0.33
CA ARG A 33 2.71 13.77 -0.59
C ARG A 33 2.00 12.50 -1.06
N TYR A 34 0.69 12.43 -0.84
CA TYR A 34 -0.11 11.31 -1.33
C TYR A 34 -0.23 11.32 -2.86
N ILE A 35 -0.09 10.14 -3.48
CA ILE A 35 -0.30 9.96 -4.92
C ILE A 35 -1.81 9.83 -5.17
N SER A 36 -2.44 10.91 -5.62
CA SER A 36 -3.90 11.02 -5.80
C SER A 36 -4.42 10.47 -7.13
N HIS A 37 -3.54 10.18 -8.08
CA HIS A 37 -3.86 9.58 -9.38
C HIS A 37 -2.96 8.36 -9.59
N PRO A 38 -3.12 7.29 -8.79
CA PRO A 38 -2.37 6.06 -8.99
C PRO A 38 -2.84 5.36 -10.27
N LEU A 39 -1.99 4.51 -10.83
CA LEU A 39 -2.44 3.51 -11.79
C LEU A 39 -3.44 2.58 -11.10
N LEU A 40 -4.54 2.28 -11.79
CA LEU A 40 -5.59 1.40 -11.30
C LEU A 40 -5.65 0.17 -12.20
N VAL A 41 -5.90 -0.98 -11.60
CA VAL A 41 -6.23 -2.21 -12.30
C VAL A 41 -7.57 -2.69 -11.75
N ASP A 42 -8.52 -2.95 -12.65
CA ASP A 42 -9.94 -3.22 -12.34
C ASP A 42 -10.60 -2.14 -11.47
N GLY A 43 -10.12 -0.89 -11.54
CA GLY A 43 -10.61 0.22 -10.72
C GLY A 43 -10.10 0.24 -9.27
N PHE A 44 -9.22 -0.69 -8.90
CA PHE A 44 -8.63 -0.77 -7.56
C PHE A 44 -7.21 -0.20 -7.54
N LYS A 45 -6.88 0.46 -6.42
CA LYS A 45 -5.50 0.86 -6.13
C LYS A 45 -4.68 -0.36 -5.72
N PHE A 46 -3.45 -0.45 -6.19
CA PHE A 46 -2.53 -1.52 -5.83
C PHE A 46 -1.10 -1.02 -5.61
N ASP A 47 -0.28 -1.87 -4.97
CA ASP A 47 1.17 -1.73 -4.95
C ASP A 47 1.83 -3.05 -5.35
N MET A 48 3.10 -2.99 -5.76
CA MET A 48 3.88 -4.19 -6.09
C MET A 48 4.95 -4.43 -5.02
N ARG A 49 4.92 -5.61 -4.42
CA ARG A 49 6.02 -6.12 -3.61
C ARG A 49 7.00 -6.85 -4.52
N ILE A 50 8.16 -6.24 -4.66
CA ILE A 50 9.30 -6.78 -5.40
C ILE A 50 10.32 -7.33 -4.41
N TYR A 51 10.86 -8.51 -4.68
CA TYR A 51 11.83 -9.16 -3.80
C TYR A 51 13.24 -9.01 -4.36
N VAL A 52 14.16 -8.49 -3.53
CA VAL A 52 15.57 -8.31 -3.87
C VAL A 52 16.41 -9.01 -2.81
N VAL A 53 17.37 -9.84 -3.21
CA VAL A 53 18.39 -10.41 -2.32
C VAL A 53 19.71 -9.71 -2.55
N VAL A 54 20.28 -9.13 -1.50
CA VAL A 54 21.61 -8.51 -1.52
C VAL A 54 22.59 -9.53 -0.95
N THR A 55 23.56 -9.97 -1.74
CA THR A 55 24.56 -10.98 -1.34
C THR A 55 25.90 -10.38 -0.98
N SER A 56 26.16 -9.15 -1.42
CA SER A 56 27.37 -8.40 -1.08
C SER A 56 27.07 -6.90 -1.11
N VAL A 57 27.70 -6.13 -0.23
CA VAL A 57 27.62 -4.66 -0.21
C VAL A 57 28.88 -4.01 -0.77
N VAL A 58 30.02 -4.72 -0.77
CA VAL A 58 31.29 -4.26 -1.36
C VAL A 58 32.03 -5.45 -1.97
N PRO A 59 31.98 -5.64 -3.31
CA PRO A 59 31.18 -4.86 -4.26
C PRO A 59 29.68 -5.11 -4.05
N LEU A 60 28.83 -4.13 -4.37
CA LEU A 60 27.38 -4.31 -4.29
C LEU A 60 26.94 -5.39 -5.27
N CYS A 61 26.31 -6.45 -4.75
CA CYS A 61 25.72 -7.53 -5.52
C CYS A 61 24.29 -7.75 -5.03
N ALA A 62 23.32 -7.51 -5.91
CA ALA A 62 21.90 -7.63 -5.62
C ALA A 62 21.19 -8.33 -6.78
N TYR A 63 20.25 -9.22 -6.45
CA TYR A 63 19.47 -9.98 -7.42
C TYR A 63 17.99 -9.73 -7.21
N LEU A 64 17.31 -9.43 -8.31
CA LEU A 64 15.86 -9.28 -8.37
C LEU A 64 15.24 -10.67 -8.54
N PHE A 65 14.29 -11.05 -7.67
CA PHE A 65 13.51 -12.25 -7.90
C PHE A 65 12.60 -12.06 -9.12
N LYS A 66 12.42 -13.11 -9.92
CA LYS A 66 11.67 -13.04 -11.18
C LYS A 66 10.19 -12.71 -11.00
N GLU A 67 9.65 -12.99 -9.81
CA GLU A 67 8.26 -12.71 -9.49
C GLU A 67 8.12 -11.75 -8.30
N GLY A 68 6.89 -11.28 -8.11
CA GLY A 68 6.51 -10.40 -7.01
C GLY A 68 5.10 -10.69 -6.53
N LEU A 69 4.58 -9.79 -5.69
CA LEU A 69 3.18 -9.84 -5.27
C LEU A 69 2.55 -8.46 -5.45
N ALA A 70 1.57 -8.37 -6.34
CA ALA A 70 0.69 -7.21 -6.42
C ALA A 70 -0.39 -7.32 -5.35
N ARG A 71 -0.57 -6.24 -4.57
CA ARG A 71 -1.48 -6.18 -3.43
C ARG A 71 -2.51 -5.10 -3.68
N PHE A 72 -3.76 -5.50 -3.71
CA PHE A 72 -4.87 -4.63 -4.07
C PHE A 72 -5.65 -4.19 -2.83
N CYS A 73 -6.15 -2.97 -2.89
CA CYS A 73 -7.25 -2.50 -2.07
C CYS A 73 -8.52 -3.31 -2.35
N THR A 74 -9.42 -3.42 -1.36
CA THR A 74 -10.71 -4.14 -1.52
C THR A 74 -11.88 -3.22 -1.85
N VAL A 75 -11.69 -1.91 -1.75
CA VAL A 75 -12.70 -0.91 -2.13
C VAL A 75 -12.25 -0.18 -3.42
N PRO A 76 -13.12 -0.01 -4.42
CA PRO A 76 -12.78 0.71 -5.65
C PRO A 76 -12.25 2.11 -5.39
N TYR A 77 -11.19 2.50 -6.10
CA TYR A 77 -10.51 3.75 -5.84
C TYR A 77 -11.34 4.96 -6.25
N GLN A 78 -11.37 5.97 -5.38
CA GLN A 78 -11.78 7.32 -5.72
C GLN A 78 -10.69 8.30 -5.28
N PRO A 79 -10.49 9.43 -5.99
CA PRO A 79 -9.56 10.46 -5.55
C PRO A 79 -9.86 10.93 -4.11
N PRO A 80 -8.83 11.26 -3.32
CA PRO A 80 -8.99 11.62 -1.91
C PRO A 80 -9.83 12.89 -1.75
N LYS A 81 -10.88 12.79 -0.94
CA LYS A 81 -11.81 13.86 -0.53
C LYS A 81 -12.01 13.74 0.98
N ALA A 82 -12.40 14.83 1.64
CA ALA A 82 -12.64 14.82 3.09
C ALA A 82 -13.62 13.72 3.54
N SER A 83 -14.58 13.36 2.67
CA SER A 83 -15.57 12.31 2.90
C SER A 83 -15.04 10.87 2.78
N ASN A 84 -13.88 10.62 2.16
CA ASN A 84 -13.34 9.27 1.96
C ASN A 84 -11.94 9.03 2.55
N LEU A 85 -11.28 10.03 3.13
CA LEU A 85 -9.94 9.87 3.73
C LEU A 85 -9.88 8.81 4.85
N HIS A 86 -11.01 8.54 5.51
CA HIS A 86 -11.12 7.53 6.55
C HIS A 86 -11.26 6.10 5.99
N GLU A 87 -11.54 5.95 4.68
CA GLU A 87 -11.75 4.65 4.05
C GLU A 87 -10.40 3.99 3.73
N ALA A 88 -9.83 3.35 4.76
CA ALA A 88 -8.51 2.75 4.69
C ALA A 88 -8.42 1.65 3.61
N CYS A 89 -9.49 0.88 3.39
CA CYS A 89 -9.51 -0.21 2.40
C CYS A 89 -9.54 0.29 0.95
N MET A 90 -9.75 1.59 0.72
CA MET A 90 -9.63 2.23 -0.60
C MET A 90 -8.23 2.79 -0.85
N HIS A 91 -7.57 3.28 0.20
CA HIS A 91 -6.34 4.07 0.07
C HIS A 91 -5.07 3.34 0.51
N LEU A 92 -5.17 2.32 1.36
CA LEU A 92 -4.05 1.55 1.88
C LEU A 92 -4.13 0.12 1.36
N THR A 93 -3.12 -0.30 0.62
CA THR A 93 -2.98 -1.63 0.01
C THR A 93 -2.43 -2.68 0.98
N ASN A 94 -2.16 -2.28 2.23
CA ASN A 94 -1.60 -3.17 3.25
C ASN A 94 -2.53 -4.37 3.49
N TYR A 95 -1.98 -5.58 3.40
CA TYR A 95 -2.74 -6.81 3.66
C TYR A 95 -3.38 -6.81 5.05
N ALA A 96 -2.69 -6.30 6.08
CA ALA A 96 -3.23 -6.25 7.44
C ALA A 96 -4.52 -5.41 7.55
N VAL A 97 -4.67 -4.38 6.71
CA VAL A 97 -5.88 -3.54 6.62
C VAL A 97 -6.96 -4.27 5.81
N ASN A 98 -6.60 -4.75 4.62
CA ASN A 98 -7.58 -5.29 3.68
C ASN A 98 -8.09 -6.68 4.06
N LYS A 99 -7.31 -7.53 4.75
CA LYS A 99 -7.73 -8.90 5.12
C LYS A 99 -8.96 -8.95 6.02
N GLN A 100 -9.29 -7.83 6.69
CA GLN A 100 -10.45 -7.70 7.57
C GLN A 100 -11.68 -7.19 6.82
N SER A 101 -11.52 -6.74 5.57
CA SER A 101 -12.62 -6.32 4.73
C SER A 101 -13.47 -7.54 4.33
N LYS A 102 -14.79 -7.36 4.31
CA LYS A 102 -15.73 -8.39 3.84
C LYS A 102 -15.54 -8.69 2.35
N ASP A 103 -14.99 -7.73 1.61
CA ASP A 103 -14.74 -7.82 0.17
C ASP A 103 -13.33 -8.35 -0.14
N PHE A 104 -12.59 -8.80 0.88
CA PHE A 104 -11.28 -9.39 0.69
C PHE A 104 -11.39 -10.76 -0.01
N GLN A 105 -10.83 -10.84 -1.20
CA GLN A 105 -10.74 -12.09 -1.95
C GLN A 105 -9.32 -12.61 -1.83
N GLY A 106 -9.14 -13.59 -0.93
CA GLY A 106 -7.90 -14.35 -0.86
C GLY A 106 -7.77 -15.26 -2.08
N SER A 107 -6.58 -15.36 -2.63
CA SER A 107 -6.22 -16.39 -3.60
C SER A 107 -6.06 -17.74 -2.87
N GLU A 108 -7.16 -18.28 -2.35
CA GLU A 108 -7.22 -19.63 -1.77
C GLU A 108 -7.62 -20.64 -2.84
N GLY A 109 -6.66 -20.97 -3.71
CA GLY A 109 -6.82 -21.99 -4.74
C GLY A 109 -5.80 -21.83 -5.86
N LEU A 110 -5.18 -22.94 -6.27
CA LEU A 110 -4.22 -23.01 -7.40
C LEU A 110 -4.81 -22.53 -8.73
N ALA A 111 -6.13 -22.37 -8.83
CA ALA A 111 -6.84 -21.98 -10.03
C ALA A 111 -6.92 -20.45 -10.27
N ASN A 112 -6.78 -19.63 -9.23
CA ASN A 112 -7.11 -18.18 -9.30
C ASN A 112 -5.94 -17.29 -8.83
N HIS A 113 -4.72 -17.54 -9.31
CA HIS A 113 -3.54 -16.71 -8.99
C HIS A 113 -3.60 -15.29 -9.60
N ASP A 114 -4.53 -15.09 -10.54
CA ASP A 114 -4.67 -13.85 -11.33
C ASP A 114 -5.89 -13.03 -10.94
N GLU A 115 -6.63 -13.47 -9.92
CA GLU A 115 -7.85 -12.83 -9.44
C GLU A 115 -7.75 -12.47 -7.94
N GLY A 116 -8.66 -11.62 -7.48
CA GLY A 116 -8.76 -11.22 -6.08
C GLY A 116 -7.72 -10.18 -5.66
N SER A 117 -7.51 -10.06 -4.34
CA SER A 117 -6.77 -8.96 -3.72
C SER A 117 -5.25 -9.16 -3.67
N LYS A 118 -4.77 -10.29 -4.19
CA LYS A 118 -3.36 -10.71 -4.23
C LYS A 118 -3.10 -11.44 -5.56
N ARG A 119 -2.28 -10.84 -6.42
CA ARG A 119 -1.97 -11.36 -7.76
C ARG A 119 -0.46 -11.41 -7.98
N SER A 120 0.02 -12.25 -8.89
CA SER A 120 1.42 -12.24 -9.33
C SER A 120 1.74 -10.91 -10.04
N VAL A 121 2.99 -10.45 -9.97
CA VAL A 121 3.38 -9.19 -10.63
C VAL A 121 3.38 -9.35 -12.15
N SER A 122 3.83 -10.48 -12.66
CA SER A 122 3.76 -10.82 -14.09
C SER A 122 2.33 -10.79 -14.65
N SER A 123 1.35 -11.32 -13.92
CA SER A 123 -0.07 -11.26 -14.31
C SER A 123 -0.59 -9.82 -14.41
N VAL A 124 -0.27 -8.99 -13.42
CA VAL A 124 -0.67 -7.58 -13.43
C VAL A 124 0.00 -6.82 -14.56
N PHE A 125 1.29 -7.07 -14.84
CA PHE A 125 1.95 -6.46 -16.00
C PHE A 125 1.32 -6.88 -17.31
N TRP A 126 1.05 -8.17 -17.49
CA TRP A 126 0.36 -8.67 -18.67
C TRP A 126 -0.99 -7.97 -18.85
N GLN A 127 -1.78 -7.82 -17.78
CA GLN A 127 -3.07 -7.11 -17.84
C GLN A 127 -2.93 -5.64 -18.24
N ILE A 128 -1.92 -4.93 -17.71
CA ILE A 128 -1.65 -3.53 -18.07
C ILE A 128 -1.22 -3.40 -19.53
N GLU A 129 -0.48 -4.37 -20.08
CA GLU A 129 -0.07 -4.35 -21.48
C GLU A 129 -1.25 -4.52 -22.46
N GLN A 130 -2.37 -5.10 -22.00
CA GLN A 130 -3.58 -5.27 -22.81
C GLN A 130 -4.58 -4.09 -22.73
N SER A 131 -4.37 -3.13 -21.83
CA SER A 131 -5.30 -2.00 -21.57
C SER A 131 -4.96 -0.73 -22.33
#